data_AF-A0A7K0TQR9-F1
#
_entry.id   AF-A0A7K0TQR9-F1
#
_cell.length_a   1.000
_cell.length_b   1.000
_cell.length_c   1.000
_cell.angle_alpha   90.00
_cell.angle_beta   90.00
_cell.angle_gamma   90.00
#
_symmetry.space_group_name_H-M   'P 1'
#
loop_
_entity.id
_entity.type
_entity.pdbx_description
1 polymer ?
#
loop_
_entity_poly.entity_id
_entity_poly.type
_entity_poly.pdbx_seq_one_letter_code
_entity_poly.pdbx_strand_id
1 'polypeptide(L)'
;MASPQNYLAVIKVVGIGGGGVNAINRMIDVGLKGVEFIAINTDAQHLLMSDADVKLDIGRKTTRGLGAGMDPEKGREAALDHADDIEEILRGADMVFVTAGEGGGTGTGAAPIVAKIARDIGALTIGVVTRPFSFEAKLRATQADIGIEALRAEVDTLIVIPNDRLLAISDRTITLADAFKSADQVLLSGVQGITEIITQPGLINLDFADVKAVMSGAGSALMGIGSARGENRALRAAELAISSPLLEASIDGAMGVLLSVSGGSDLGLFEVNEACELVQSAVHPNAKFIFGTTIDDALGDEVRITVVAAGFEGGEPKRVSTPVIDAATLGGVADPIATNDPISVALELNDEPIARRRVTFEELVAEDDEIDVPDFMK
;
A
#
# COMPACT_ATOMS: atom_id res chain seq x y z
N MET A 1 2.28 41.39 -14.21
CA MET A 1 2.26 39.93 -14.47
C MET A 1 1.83 39.31 -13.16
N ALA A 2 0.68 38.63 -13.14
CA ALA A 2 0.25 37.92 -11.94
C ALA A 2 1.29 36.83 -11.65
N SER A 3 1.80 36.79 -10.43
CA SER A 3 2.60 35.67 -9.93
C SER A 3 1.87 34.38 -10.25
N PRO A 4 2.53 33.31 -10.77
CA PRO A 4 1.87 32.03 -10.93
C PRO A 4 1.27 31.65 -9.58
N GLN A 5 -0.06 31.60 -9.50
CA GLN A 5 -0.73 31.09 -8.31
C GLN A 5 -0.26 29.64 -8.17
N ASN A 6 0.37 29.31 -7.04
CA ASN A 6 0.71 27.92 -6.72
C ASN A 6 -0.59 27.12 -6.69
N TYR A 7 -0.87 26.41 -7.79
CA TYR A 7 -1.98 25.49 -7.89
C TYR A 7 -1.57 24.24 -7.12
N LEU A 8 -2.22 23.99 -5.99
CA LEU A 8 -2.07 22.75 -5.25
C LEU A 8 -2.95 21.70 -5.92
N ALA A 9 -2.33 20.60 -6.34
CA ALA A 9 -3.06 19.50 -6.95
C ALA A 9 -4.09 18.94 -5.96
N VAL A 10 -5.32 18.76 -6.41
CA VAL A 10 -6.39 18.14 -5.63
C VAL A 10 -6.25 16.62 -5.77
N ILE A 11 -5.79 15.97 -4.71
CA ILE A 11 -5.58 14.53 -4.65
C ILE A 11 -6.73 13.88 -3.87
N LYS A 12 -7.36 12.86 -4.45
CA LYS A 12 -8.39 12.06 -3.78
C LYS A 12 -7.97 10.60 -3.68
N VAL A 13 -8.23 9.98 -2.54
CA VAL A 13 -7.93 8.56 -2.29
C VAL A 13 -9.24 7.82 -2.08
N VAL A 14 -9.53 6.86 -2.96
CA VAL A 14 -10.80 6.13 -3.02
C VAL A 14 -10.60 4.68 -2.63
N GLY A 15 -11.16 4.28 -1.50
CA GLY A 15 -11.05 2.96 -0.91
C GLY A 15 -12.30 2.17 -1.19
N ILE A 16 -12.15 1.09 -1.96
CA ILE A 16 -13.29 0.36 -2.52
C ILE A 16 -13.39 -1.04 -1.91
N GLY A 17 -14.56 -1.34 -1.36
CA GLY A 17 -14.81 -2.59 -0.64
C GLY A 17 -14.04 -2.67 0.67
N GLY A 18 -14.06 -3.85 1.30
CA GLY A 18 -13.54 -3.98 2.66
C GLY A 18 -12.04 -3.70 2.81
N GLY A 19 -11.20 -4.26 1.93
CA GLY A 19 -9.75 -4.04 1.98
C GLY A 19 -9.37 -2.57 1.72
N GLY A 20 -10.00 -1.93 0.72
CA GLY A 20 -9.72 -0.53 0.42
C GLY A 20 -10.15 0.42 1.54
N VAL A 21 -11.31 0.16 2.17
CA VAL A 21 -11.79 0.95 3.32
C VAL A 21 -10.88 0.80 4.54
N ASN A 22 -10.38 -0.42 4.82
CA ASN A 22 -9.42 -0.63 5.90
C ASN A 22 -8.11 0.12 5.65
N ALA A 23 -7.59 0.08 4.43
CA ALA A 23 -6.40 0.82 4.04
C ALA A 23 -6.58 2.33 4.21
N ILE A 24 -7.73 2.89 3.81
CA ILE A 24 -8.04 4.32 4.04
C ILE A 24 -8.08 4.66 5.52
N ASN A 25 -8.77 3.87 6.35
CA ASN A 25 -8.82 4.13 7.78
C ASN A 25 -7.40 4.16 8.37
N ARG A 26 -6.52 3.23 7.95
CA ARG A 26 -5.11 3.24 8.35
C ARG A 26 -4.35 4.48 7.87
N MET A 27 -4.61 4.96 6.64
CA MET A 27 -4.02 6.20 6.14
C MET A 27 -4.44 7.42 6.97
N ILE A 28 -5.68 7.44 7.42
CA ILE A 28 -6.22 8.48 8.31
C ILE A 28 -5.57 8.40 9.69
N ASP A 29 -5.45 7.19 10.26
CA ASP A 29 -4.84 6.97 11.58
C ASP A 29 -3.38 7.43 11.63
N VAL A 30 -2.62 7.17 10.56
CA VAL A 30 -1.22 7.61 10.43
C VAL A 30 -1.12 9.10 10.12
N GLY A 31 -2.24 9.75 9.79
CA GLY A 31 -2.33 11.18 9.59
C GLY A 31 -1.79 11.64 8.23
N LEU A 32 -2.01 10.87 7.16
CA LEU A 32 -1.68 11.27 5.80
C LEU A 32 -2.47 12.56 5.44
N LYS A 33 -1.74 13.61 5.03
CA LYS A 33 -2.28 14.95 4.77
C LYS A 33 -2.33 15.28 3.28
N GLY A 34 -3.12 16.28 2.94
CA GLY A 34 -3.18 16.82 1.57
C GLY A 34 -3.98 15.97 0.59
N VAL A 35 -4.80 15.05 1.11
CA VAL A 35 -5.69 14.19 0.34
C VAL A 35 -7.10 14.21 0.91
N GLU A 36 -8.09 14.02 0.06
CA GLU A 36 -9.49 13.78 0.45
C GLU A 36 -9.76 12.27 0.42
N PHE A 37 -10.27 11.70 1.51
CA PHE A 37 -10.56 10.27 1.61
C PHE A 37 -12.02 9.95 1.27
N ILE A 38 -12.22 9.00 0.36
CA ILE A 38 -13.53 8.54 -0.09
C ILE A 38 -13.63 7.03 0.12
N ALA A 39 -14.59 6.59 0.94
CA ALA A 39 -14.90 5.19 1.12
C ALA A 39 -16.11 4.79 0.26
N ILE A 40 -15.97 3.74 -0.56
CA ILE A 40 -17.04 3.19 -1.40
C ILE A 40 -17.23 1.72 -1.03
N ASN A 41 -18.43 1.34 -0.59
CA ASN A 41 -18.71 -0.05 -0.26
C ASN A 41 -20.18 -0.41 -0.52
N THR A 42 -20.44 -1.69 -0.79
CA THR A 42 -21.79 -2.27 -0.85
C THR A 42 -22.27 -2.79 0.51
N ASP A 43 -21.35 -2.88 1.47
CA ASP A 43 -21.64 -3.23 2.86
C ASP A 43 -21.78 -1.94 3.68
N ALA A 44 -23.03 -1.62 4.01
CA ALA A 44 -23.36 -0.40 4.74
C ALA A 44 -22.86 -0.44 6.19
N GLN A 45 -22.75 -1.63 6.81
CA GLN A 45 -22.25 -1.74 8.18
C GLN A 45 -20.77 -1.43 8.26
N HIS A 46 -19.99 -1.95 7.31
CA HIS A 46 -18.56 -1.65 7.24
C HIS A 46 -18.32 -0.16 6.94
N LEU A 47 -19.10 0.42 6.03
CA LEU A 47 -18.96 1.84 5.67
C LEU A 47 -19.23 2.80 6.84
N LEU A 48 -20.15 2.45 7.75
CA LEU A 48 -20.43 3.25 8.94
C LEU A 48 -19.23 3.36 9.89
N MET A 49 -18.34 2.36 9.88
CA MET A 49 -17.12 2.33 10.68
C MET A 49 -15.91 2.98 9.99
N SER A 50 -16.07 3.50 8.77
CA SER A 50 -14.99 4.22 8.09
C SER A 50 -14.82 5.62 8.67
N ASP A 51 -13.59 6.12 8.71
CA ASP A 51 -13.28 7.49 9.13
C ASP A 51 -13.11 8.45 7.94
N ALA A 52 -13.37 7.98 6.72
CA ALA A 52 -13.27 8.77 5.49
C ALA A 52 -14.18 10.00 5.48
N ASP A 53 -13.72 11.08 4.84
CA ASP A 53 -14.44 12.35 4.68
C ASP A 53 -15.76 12.15 3.94
N VAL A 54 -15.74 11.31 2.91
CA VAL A 54 -16.90 10.99 2.07
C VAL A 54 -17.16 9.48 2.09
N LYS A 55 -18.42 9.09 2.23
CA LYS A 55 -18.85 7.69 2.31
C LYS A 55 -19.98 7.45 1.30
N LEU A 56 -19.76 6.53 0.37
CA LEU A 56 -20.73 6.16 -0.65
C LEU A 56 -21.14 4.69 -0.49
N ASP A 57 -22.40 4.47 -0.12
CA ASP A 57 -23.05 3.15 -0.14
C ASP A 57 -23.57 2.88 -1.55
N ILE A 58 -23.01 1.88 -2.22
CA ILE A 58 -23.41 1.49 -3.58
C ILE A 58 -24.21 0.19 -3.59
N GLY A 59 -25.14 0.08 -4.53
CA GLY A 59 -25.83 -1.19 -4.79
C GLY A 59 -26.89 -1.54 -3.74
N ARG A 60 -27.40 -0.56 -2.98
CA ARG A 60 -28.42 -0.78 -1.93
C ARG A 60 -29.66 -1.51 -2.43
N LYS A 61 -30.04 -1.32 -3.69
CA LYS A 61 -31.16 -2.05 -4.34
C LYS A 61 -30.83 -3.53 -4.58
N THR A 62 -29.59 -3.83 -4.92
CA THR A 62 -29.12 -5.15 -5.35
C THR A 62 -28.66 -6.00 -4.16
N THR A 63 -27.94 -5.42 -3.21
CA THR A 63 -27.32 -6.11 -2.07
C THR A 63 -28.13 -5.97 -0.77
N ARG A 64 -29.07 -5.01 -0.72
CA ARG A 64 -29.76 -4.60 0.52
C ARG A 64 -28.79 -4.11 1.60
N GLY A 65 -27.60 -3.64 1.21
CA GLY A 65 -26.55 -3.17 2.12
C GLY A 65 -25.76 -4.28 2.81
N LEU A 66 -25.88 -5.53 2.35
CA LEU A 66 -25.22 -6.72 2.93
C LEU A 66 -23.93 -7.13 2.22
N GLY A 67 -23.43 -6.28 1.31
CA GLY A 67 -22.25 -6.59 0.50
C GLY A 67 -22.52 -7.39 -0.77
N ALA A 68 -21.49 -7.53 -1.62
CA ALA A 68 -21.56 -8.23 -2.90
C ALA A 68 -21.47 -9.77 -2.78
N GLY A 69 -21.15 -10.32 -1.60
CA GLY A 69 -21.14 -11.77 -1.36
C GLY A 69 -20.15 -12.54 -2.24
N MET A 70 -18.92 -12.04 -2.40
CA MET A 70 -17.85 -12.63 -3.23
C MET A 70 -18.16 -12.69 -4.75
N ASP A 71 -19.13 -11.91 -5.21
CA ASP A 71 -19.52 -11.83 -6.63
C ASP A 71 -19.06 -10.49 -7.23
N PRO A 72 -18.01 -10.48 -8.09
CA PRO A 72 -17.54 -9.27 -8.75
C PRO A 72 -18.58 -8.60 -9.65
N GLU A 73 -19.47 -9.36 -10.29
CA GLU A 73 -20.49 -8.77 -11.18
C GLU A 73 -21.48 -7.91 -10.41
N LYS A 74 -21.84 -8.32 -9.19
CA LYS A 74 -22.67 -7.48 -8.30
C LYS A 74 -21.96 -6.21 -7.88
N GLY A 75 -20.66 -6.26 -7.61
CA GLY A 75 -19.85 -5.08 -7.32
C GLY A 75 -19.82 -4.12 -8.50
N ARG A 76 -19.66 -4.66 -9.72
CA ARG A 76 -19.65 -3.91 -10.97
C ARG A 76 -20.99 -3.24 -11.27
N GLU A 77 -22.09 -4.00 -11.17
CA GLU A 77 -23.45 -3.49 -11.37
C GLU A 77 -23.77 -2.40 -10.34
N ALA A 78 -23.42 -2.62 -9.07
CA ALA A 78 -23.58 -1.62 -8.03
C ALA A 78 -22.83 -0.31 -8.34
N ALA A 79 -21.60 -0.38 -8.85
CA ALA A 79 -20.85 0.81 -9.22
C ALA A 79 -21.46 1.53 -10.44
N LEU A 80 -21.94 0.79 -11.43
CA LEU A 80 -22.59 1.36 -12.62
C LEU A 80 -23.90 2.07 -12.29
N ASP A 81 -24.72 1.50 -11.41
CA ASP A 81 -25.97 2.11 -10.95
C ASP A 81 -25.76 3.43 -10.20
N HIS A 82 -24.53 3.67 -9.70
CA HIS A 82 -24.12 4.84 -8.95
C HIS A 82 -23.02 5.64 -9.66
N ALA A 83 -22.88 5.50 -10.98
CA ALA A 83 -21.84 6.18 -11.75
C ALA A 83 -21.93 7.71 -11.63
N ASP A 84 -23.15 8.28 -11.66
CA ASP A 84 -23.37 9.72 -11.52
C ASP A 84 -22.91 10.24 -10.15
N ASP A 85 -23.22 9.49 -9.08
CA ASP A 85 -22.80 9.84 -7.71
C ASP A 85 -21.27 9.79 -7.57
N ILE A 86 -20.63 8.77 -8.17
CA ILE A 86 -19.16 8.62 -8.19
C ILE A 86 -18.52 9.77 -8.96
N GLU A 87 -19.06 10.13 -10.13
CA GLU A 87 -18.54 11.24 -10.94
C GLU A 87 -18.63 12.58 -10.18
N GLU A 88 -19.73 12.83 -9.48
CA GLU A 88 -19.91 14.04 -8.68
C GLU A 88 -18.87 14.13 -7.56
N ILE A 89 -18.63 13.03 -6.84
CA ILE A 89 -17.65 12.97 -5.75
C ILE A 89 -16.22 13.16 -6.27
N LEU A 90 -15.88 12.60 -7.43
CA LEU A 90 -14.53 12.69 -8.00
C LEU A 90 -14.24 14.00 -8.73
N ARG A 91 -15.28 14.79 -9.03
CA ARG A 91 -15.16 16.02 -9.80
C ARG A 91 -14.13 16.98 -9.20
N GLY A 92 -13.30 17.54 -10.07
CA GLY A 92 -12.25 18.50 -9.70
C GLY A 92 -10.98 17.88 -9.12
N ALA A 93 -10.87 16.55 -9.08
CA ALA A 93 -9.62 15.88 -8.76
C ALA A 93 -8.61 16.01 -9.92
N ASP A 94 -7.39 16.41 -9.60
CA ASP A 94 -6.26 16.32 -10.54
C ASP A 94 -5.68 14.91 -10.56
N MET A 95 -5.79 14.21 -9.43
CA MET A 95 -5.24 12.89 -9.21
C MET A 95 -6.17 12.05 -8.33
N VAL A 96 -6.38 10.80 -8.72
CA VAL A 96 -7.21 9.85 -7.98
C VAL A 96 -6.43 8.57 -7.74
N PHE A 97 -6.26 8.21 -6.48
CA PHE A 97 -5.79 6.88 -6.08
C PHE A 97 -7.00 5.97 -5.89
N VAL A 98 -7.00 4.82 -6.56
CA VAL A 98 -8.01 3.78 -6.39
C VAL A 98 -7.35 2.63 -5.62
N THR A 99 -7.80 2.39 -4.39
CA THR A 99 -7.28 1.29 -3.56
C THR A 99 -8.35 0.25 -3.26
N ALA A 100 -7.99 -1.01 -3.45
CA ALA A 100 -8.88 -2.13 -3.26
C ALA A 100 -8.11 -3.42 -2.93
N GLY A 101 -8.75 -4.29 -2.14
CA GLY A 101 -8.35 -5.68 -2.02
C GLY A 101 -9.00 -6.51 -3.13
N GLU A 102 -8.20 -7.03 -4.05
CA GLU A 102 -8.67 -7.84 -5.18
C GLU A 102 -9.02 -9.26 -4.75
N GLY A 103 -9.93 -9.89 -5.49
CA GLY A 103 -10.44 -11.24 -5.19
C GLY A 103 -11.68 -11.27 -4.29
N GLY A 104 -12.19 -10.10 -3.88
CA GLY A 104 -13.52 -9.95 -3.30
C GLY A 104 -14.61 -9.75 -4.35
N GLY A 105 -15.83 -9.38 -3.92
CA GLY A 105 -16.90 -8.96 -4.84
C GLY A 105 -16.84 -7.47 -5.15
N THR A 106 -16.91 -6.63 -4.11
CA THR A 106 -17.02 -5.17 -4.28
C THR A 106 -15.76 -4.54 -4.85
N GLY A 107 -14.59 -4.79 -4.25
CA GLY A 107 -13.31 -4.24 -4.72
C GLY A 107 -13.05 -4.59 -6.19
N THR A 108 -12.96 -5.89 -6.48
CA THR A 108 -12.73 -6.45 -7.82
C THR A 108 -13.69 -5.94 -8.89
N GLY A 109 -14.98 -5.78 -8.56
CA GLY A 109 -16.00 -5.39 -9.52
C GLY A 109 -16.15 -3.88 -9.71
N ALA A 110 -16.06 -3.12 -8.61
CA ALA A 110 -16.31 -1.68 -8.61
C ALA A 110 -15.06 -0.86 -8.91
N ALA A 111 -13.86 -1.33 -8.55
CA ALA A 111 -12.61 -0.58 -8.75
C ALA A 111 -12.36 -0.18 -10.21
N PRO A 112 -12.54 -1.06 -11.21
CA PRO A 112 -12.38 -0.67 -12.62
C PRO A 112 -13.35 0.42 -13.06
N ILE A 113 -14.60 0.40 -12.55
CA ILE A 113 -15.63 1.38 -12.90
C ILE A 113 -15.28 2.75 -12.32
N VAL A 114 -14.87 2.79 -11.04
CA VAL A 114 -14.45 4.04 -10.38
C VAL A 114 -13.21 4.62 -11.07
N ALA A 115 -12.23 3.78 -11.39
CA ALA A 115 -11.01 4.18 -12.10
C ALA A 115 -11.31 4.77 -13.48
N LYS A 116 -12.22 4.14 -14.22
CA LYS A 116 -12.68 4.64 -15.51
C LYS A 116 -13.31 6.02 -15.39
N ILE A 117 -14.23 6.21 -14.44
CA ILE A 117 -14.87 7.51 -14.21
C ILE A 117 -13.82 8.58 -13.87
N ALA A 118 -12.86 8.26 -13.01
CA ALA A 118 -11.74 9.15 -12.67
C ALA A 118 -10.92 9.57 -13.91
N ARG A 119 -10.64 8.63 -14.82
CA ARG A 119 -9.95 8.95 -16.08
C ARG A 119 -10.81 9.79 -17.04
N ASP A 120 -12.10 9.48 -17.15
CA ASP A 120 -13.02 10.18 -18.05
C ASP A 120 -13.19 11.66 -17.65
N ILE A 121 -13.07 11.99 -16.36
CA ILE A 121 -13.05 13.39 -15.88
C ILE A 121 -11.66 14.07 -16.02
N GLY A 122 -10.64 13.35 -16.48
CA GLY A 122 -9.30 13.88 -16.78
C GLY A 122 -8.29 13.84 -15.63
N ALA A 123 -8.60 13.14 -14.54
CA ALA A 123 -7.67 12.94 -13.43
C ALA A 123 -6.57 11.93 -13.80
N LEU A 124 -5.37 12.10 -13.24
CA LEU A 124 -4.35 11.05 -13.26
C LEU A 124 -4.78 9.93 -12.32
N THR A 125 -5.09 8.76 -12.86
CA THR A 125 -5.68 7.66 -12.08
C THR A 125 -4.64 6.58 -11.80
N ILE A 126 -4.34 6.35 -10.52
CA ILE A 126 -3.40 5.31 -10.08
C ILE A 126 -4.15 4.25 -9.28
N GLY A 127 -4.09 3.00 -9.74
CA GLY A 127 -4.58 1.85 -8.99
C GLY A 127 -3.50 1.33 -8.05
N VAL A 128 -3.82 1.14 -6.76
CA VAL A 128 -2.94 0.49 -5.77
C VAL A 128 -3.74 -0.63 -5.12
N VAL A 129 -3.49 -1.87 -5.56
CA VAL A 129 -4.32 -3.02 -5.19
C VAL A 129 -3.50 -4.19 -4.66
N THR A 130 -4.11 -5.01 -3.81
CA THR A 130 -3.48 -6.23 -3.30
C THR A 130 -4.04 -7.48 -3.94
N ARG A 131 -3.18 -8.44 -4.29
CA ARG A 131 -3.59 -9.83 -4.52
C ARG A 131 -3.82 -10.54 -3.18
N PRO A 132 -4.81 -11.44 -3.08
CA PRO A 132 -5.09 -12.18 -1.86
C PRO A 132 -3.94 -13.13 -1.50
N PHE A 133 -3.84 -13.51 -0.23
CA PHE A 133 -2.91 -14.56 0.20
C PHE A 133 -3.31 -15.92 -0.41
N SER A 134 -2.32 -16.77 -0.67
CA SER A 134 -2.51 -18.13 -1.19
C SER A 134 -3.44 -18.99 -0.32
N PHE A 135 -3.56 -18.71 0.98
CA PHE A 135 -4.45 -19.44 1.90
C PHE A 135 -5.92 -19.02 1.80
N GLU A 136 -6.25 -17.88 1.20
CA GLU A 136 -7.61 -17.30 1.17
C GLU A 136 -8.56 -17.95 0.14
N ALA A 137 -8.15 -19.08 -0.43
CA ALA A 137 -8.80 -19.88 -1.47
C ALA A 137 -8.50 -19.49 -2.92
N LYS A 138 -8.38 -20.53 -3.76
CA LYS A 138 -8.08 -20.43 -5.20
C LYS A 138 -9.07 -19.56 -5.97
N LEU A 139 -10.34 -19.55 -5.57
CA LEU A 139 -11.37 -18.72 -6.18
C LEU A 139 -11.02 -17.22 -6.09
N ARG A 140 -10.54 -16.75 -4.93
CA ARG A 140 -10.12 -15.35 -4.75
C ARG A 140 -8.99 -14.98 -5.67
N ALA A 141 -7.98 -15.84 -5.79
CA ALA A 141 -6.85 -15.60 -6.68
C ALA A 141 -7.29 -15.45 -8.15
N THR A 142 -8.16 -16.35 -8.63
CA THR A 142 -8.69 -16.26 -10.00
C THR A 142 -9.54 -15.01 -10.22
N GLN A 143 -10.37 -14.63 -9.24
CA GLN A 143 -11.14 -13.39 -9.31
C GLN A 143 -10.24 -12.15 -9.30
N ALA A 144 -9.18 -12.15 -8.48
CA ALA A 144 -8.23 -11.07 -8.39
C ALA A 144 -7.48 -10.84 -9.70
N ASP A 145 -7.02 -11.92 -10.37
CA ASP A 145 -6.33 -11.79 -11.66
C ASP A 145 -7.24 -11.16 -12.74
N ILE A 146 -8.54 -11.53 -12.75
CA ILE A 146 -9.53 -10.93 -13.66
C ILE A 146 -9.76 -9.45 -13.32
N GLY A 147 -9.90 -9.12 -12.03
CA GLY A 147 -10.10 -7.74 -11.56
C GLY A 147 -8.90 -6.83 -11.87
N ILE A 148 -7.68 -7.33 -11.65
CA ILE A 148 -6.43 -6.64 -11.95
C ILE A 148 -6.32 -6.33 -13.45
N GLU A 149 -6.65 -7.28 -14.32
CA GLU A 149 -6.61 -7.06 -15.77
C GLU A 149 -7.65 -6.01 -16.19
N ALA A 150 -8.87 -6.09 -15.65
CA ALA A 150 -9.92 -5.12 -15.93
C ALA A 150 -9.53 -3.72 -15.44
N LEU A 151 -8.96 -3.62 -14.23
CA LEU A 151 -8.50 -2.36 -13.65
C LEU A 151 -7.34 -1.76 -14.45
N ARG A 152 -6.41 -2.60 -14.94
CA ARG A 152 -5.25 -2.14 -15.74
C ARG A 152 -5.67 -1.38 -16.99
N ALA A 153 -6.77 -1.78 -17.64
CA ALA A 153 -7.29 -1.09 -18.81
C ALA A 153 -7.88 0.31 -18.47
N GLU A 154 -8.23 0.52 -17.20
CA GLU A 154 -8.97 1.67 -16.72
C GLU A 154 -8.14 2.61 -15.81
N VAL A 155 -6.84 2.39 -15.66
CA VAL A 155 -5.91 3.27 -14.90
C VAL A 155 -4.75 3.72 -15.77
N ASP A 156 -4.11 4.82 -15.40
CA ASP A 156 -2.85 5.26 -16.01
C ASP A 156 -1.67 4.40 -15.54
N THR A 157 -1.63 4.11 -14.24
CA THR A 157 -0.65 3.24 -13.61
C THR A 157 -1.33 2.28 -12.62
N LEU A 158 -0.94 1.01 -12.63
CA LEU A 158 -1.40 -0.01 -11.69
C LEU A 158 -0.23 -0.58 -10.88
N ILE A 159 -0.26 -0.38 -9.57
CA ILE A 159 0.64 -0.99 -8.59
C ILE A 159 -0.08 -2.21 -8.01
N VAL A 160 0.48 -3.39 -8.24
CA VAL A 160 -0.06 -4.66 -7.72
C VAL A 160 0.85 -5.18 -6.61
N ILE A 161 0.28 -5.36 -5.43
CA ILE A 161 0.98 -5.85 -4.24
C ILE A 161 0.60 -7.31 -3.97
N PRO A 162 1.52 -8.27 -4.06
CA PRO A 162 1.25 -9.64 -3.66
C PRO A 162 1.28 -9.84 -2.14
N ASN A 163 0.13 -10.14 -1.53
CA ASN A 163 0.08 -10.40 -0.09
C ASN A 163 0.96 -11.58 0.34
N ASP A 164 1.18 -12.59 -0.52
CA ASP A 164 2.08 -13.69 -0.23
C ASP A 164 3.54 -13.26 0.04
N ARG A 165 3.97 -12.12 -0.50
CA ARG A 165 5.31 -11.60 -0.22
C ARG A 165 5.44 -11.04 1.19
N LEU A 166 4.33 -10.56 1.76
CA LEU A 166 4.28 -10.12 3.14
C LEU A 166 4.56 -11.28 4.10
N LEU A 167 4.15 -12.50 3.76
CA LEU A 167 4.46 -13.70 4.55
C LEU A 167 5.93 -14.10 4.47
N ALA A 168 6.62 -13.81 3.37
CA ALA A 168 8.02 -14.19 3.19
C ALA A 168 8.99 -13.37 4.06
N ILE A 169 8.56 -12.16 4.44
CA ILE A 169 9.30 -11.20 5.26
C ILE A 169 8.77 -11.10 6.69
N SER A 170 7.65 -11.75 6.98
CA SER A 170 7.09 -11.81 8.34
C SER A 170 7.65 -12.99 9.13
N ASP A 171 7.75 -12.82 10.44
CA ASP A 171 8.09 -13.91 11.36
C ASP A 171 7.06 -15.05 11.32
N ARG A 172 7.52 -16.28 11.56
CA ARG A 172 6.67 -17.50 11.58
C ARG A 172 5.57 -17.47 12.65
N THR A 173 5.59 -16.47 13.53
CA THR A 173 4.61 -16.24 14.61
C THR A 173 3.56 -15.19 14.28
N ILE A 174 3.57 -14.62 13.07
CA ILE A 174 2.59 -13.59 12.69
C ILE A 174 1.16 -14.12 12.78
N THR A 175 0.27 -13.32 13.36
CA THR A 175 -1.16 -13.67 13.43
C THR A 175 -1.87 -13.30 12.12
N LEU A 176 -3.06 -13.87 11.90
CA LEU A 176 -3.87 -13.52 10.73
C LEU A 176 -4.21 -12.02 10.70
N ALA A 177 -4.50 -11.42 11.86
CA ALA A 177 -4.83 -10.02 11.97
C ALA A 177 -3.63 -9.13 11.58
N ASP A 178 -2.43 -9.50 12.03
CA ASP A 178 -1.22 -8.74 11.72
C ASP A 178 -0.83 -8.88 10.25
N ALA A 179 -1.06 -10.04 9.62
CA ALA A 179 -0.83 -10.22 8.19
C ALA A 179 -1.70 -9.28 7.33
N PHE A 180 -2.98 -9.11 7.66
CA PHE A 180 -3.84 -8.14 6.97
C PHE A 180 -3.45 -6.68 7.25
N LYS A 181 -3.06 -6.35 8.48
CA LYS A 181 -2.52 -5.02 8.80
C LYS A 181 -1.26 -4.72 7.97
N SER A 182 -0.39 -5.70 7.77
CA SER A 182 0.77 -5.57 6.90
C SER A 182 0.38 -5.26 5.46
N ALA A 183 -0.69 -5.87 4.95
CA ALA A 183 -1.21 -5.56 3.62
C ALA A 183 -1.75 -4.12 3.54
N ASP A 184 -2.52 -3.69 4.53
CA ASP A 184 -3.02 -2.31 4.64
C ASP A 184 -1.87 -1.30 4.71
N GLN A 185 -0.79 -1.64 5.43
CA GLN A 185 0.39 -0.78 5.56
C GLN A 185 1.18 -0.64 4.24
N VAL A 186 1.23 -1.69 3.41
CA VAL A 186 1.84 -1.58 2.08
C VAL A 186 0.96 -0.77 1.13
N LEU A 187 -0.38 -0.90 1.20
CA LEU A 187 -1.30 -0.01 0.47
C LEU A 187 -1.10 1.46 0.86
N LEU A 188 -1.02 1.75 2.16
CA LEU A 188 -0.66 3.08 2.69
C LEU A 188 0.65 3.56 2.08
N SER A 189 1.71 2.75 2.15
CA SER A 189 3.03 3.15 1.68
C SER A 189 3.05 3.47 0.17
N GLY A 190 2.23 2.77 -0.63
CA GLY A 190 2.05 3.04 -2.06
C GLY A 190 1.40 4.37 -2.36
N VAL A 191 0.37 4.74 -1.60
CA VAL A 191 -0.27 6.05 -1.75
C VAL A 191 0.61 7.16 -1.17
N GLN A 192 1.16 6.94 0.03
CA GLN A 192 1.99 7.88 0.77
C GLN A 192 3.25 8.27 0.00
N GLY A 193 3.99 7.29 -0.54
CA GLY A 193 5.25 7.56 -1.24
C GLY A 193 5.12 8.51 -2.42
N ILE A 194 4.00 8.46 -3.15
CA ILE A 194 3.73 9.35 -4.28
C ILE A 194 3.11 10.67 -3.81
N THR A 195 2.21 10.61 -2.82
CA THR A 195 1.49 11.78 -2.30
C THR A 195 2.41 12.74 -1.56
N GLU A 196 3.35 12.24 -0.75
CA GLU A 196 4.26 13.08 0.04
C GLU A 196 5.17 13.93 -0.84
N ILE A 197 5.65 13.38 -1.96
CA ILE A 197 6.46 14.11 -2.94
C ILE A 197 5.74 15.36 -3.47
N ILE A 198 4.41 15.30 -3.59
CA ILE A 198 3.59 16.37 -4.19
C ILE A 198 3.12 17.34 -3.10
N THR A 199 2.73 16.81 -1.95
CA THR A 199 2.00 17.55 -0.92
C THR A 199 2.90 18.11 0.19
N GLN A 200 4.04 17.48 0.46
CA GLN A 200 4.95 17.92 1.51
C GLN A 200 6.12 18.70 0.92
N PRO A 201 6.36 19.94 1.37
CA PRO A 201 7.52 20.70 0.93
C PRO A 201 8.79 20.05 1.46
N GLY A 202 9.63 19.55 0.57
CA GLY A 202 11.03 19.22 0.85
C GLY A 202 12.01 20.23 0.28
N LEU A 203 13.30 19.90 0.38
CA LEU A 203 14.40 20.68 -0.20
C LEU A 203 14.36 20.65 -1.74
N ILE A 204 14.00 19.49 -2.28
CA ILE A 204 13.82 19.25 -3.72
C ILE A 204 12.36 18.83 -3.92
N ASN A 205 11.53 19.82 -4.25
CA ASN A 205 10.13 19.61 -4.57
C ASN A 205 9.98 19.20 -6.02
N LEU A 206 9.15 18.18 -6.25
CA LEU A 206 8.71 17.82 -7.58
C LEU A 206 7.38 18.49 -7.86
N ASP A 207 7.15 18.86 -9.11
CA ASP A 207 5.83 19.35 -9.52
C ASP A 207 4.92 18.19 -9.94
N PHE A 208 3.61 18.47 -9.97
CA PHE A 208 2.63 17.48 -10.40
C PHE A 208 2.81 17.06 -11.87
N ALA A 209 3.37 17.93 -12.71
CA ALA A 209 3.56 17.64 -14.14
C ALA A 209 4.66 16.59 -14.35
N ASP A 210 5.69 16.59 -13.51
CA ASP A 210 6.76 15.61 -13.49
C ASP A 210 6.24 14.22 -13.13
N VAL A 211 5.46 14.12 -12.05
CA VAL A 211 4.79 12.86 -11.66
C VAL A 211 3.85 12.38 -12.76
N LYS A 212 3.00 13.27 -13.28
CA LYS A 212 2.08 12.95 -14.39
C LYS A 212 2.80 12.45 -15.63
N ALA A 213 3.95 13.01 -15.96
CA ALA A 213 4.72 12.61 -17.13
C ALA A 213 5.41 11.24 -16.99
N VAL A 214 5.62 10.73 -15.77
CA VAL A 214 6.12 9.36 -15.55
C VAL A 214 4.98 8.35 -15.42
N MET A 215 3.87 8.73 -14.78
CA MET A 215 2.81 7.80 -14.42
C MET A 215 1.64 7.76 -15.42
N SER A 216 1.50 8.75 -16.30
CA SER A 216 0.43 8.74 -17.31
C SER A 216 0.68 7.64 -18.35
N GLY A 217 -0.26 6.72 -18.49
CA GLY A 217 -0.18 5.59 -19.42
C GLY A 217 1.01 4.64 -19.20
N ALA A 218 1.58 4.60 -17.99
CA ALA A 218 2.74 3.75 -17.69
C ALA A 218 2.39 2.26 -17.56
N GLY A 219 1.10 1.94 -17.41
CA GLY A 219 0.63 0.56 -17.28
C GLY A 219 1.01 -0.04 -15.94
N SER A 220 1.71 -1.18 -15.94
CA SER A 220 2.10 -1.83 -14.68
C SER A 220 3.26 -1.08 -14.00
N ALA A 221 3.16 -0.94 -12.68
CA ALA A 221 4.22 -0.41 -11.84
C ALA A 221 4.54 -1.34 -10.67
N LEU A 222 5.77 -1.23 -10.20
CA LEU A 222 6.27 -1.93 -9.02
C LEU A 222 6.68 -0.90 -7.98
N MET A 223 6.54 -1.28 -6.71
CA MET A 223 6.97 -0.47 -5.59
C MET A 223 7.95 -1.25 -4.72
N GLY A 224 9.06 -0.61 -4.39
CA GLY A 224 10.03 -1.07 -3.41
C GLY A 224 10.19 -0.05 -2.30
N ILE A 225 10.28 -0.52 -1.06
CA ILE A 225 10.45 0.32 0.12
C ILE A 225 11.64 -0.21 0.90
N GLY A 226 12.49 0.69 1.37
CA GLY A 226 13.61 0.39 2.25
C GLY A 226 13.81 1.47 3.29
N SER A 227 14.23 1.10 4.48
CA SER A 227 14.56 2.02 5.57
C SER A 227 15.84 1.58 6.27
N ALA A 228 16.64 2.54 6.72
CA ALA A 228 17.86 2.28 7.47
C ALA A 228 18.22 3.47 8.36
N ARG A 229 19.07 3.23 9.37
CA ARG A 229 19.62 4.19 10.35
C ARG A 229 21.14 4.05 10.40
N GLY A 230 21.81 5.04 10.98
CA GLY A 230 23.27 5.02 11.16
C GLY A 230 24.07 5.40 9.92
N GLU A 231 25.34 4.98 9.87
CA GLU A 231 26.23 5.30 8.74
C GLU A 231 25.77 4.60 7.45
N ASN A 232 25.86 5.32 6.33
CA ASN A 232 25.40 4.86 5.01
C ASN A 232 23.91 4.49 4.96
N ARG A 233 23.08 5.03 5.85
CA ARG A 233 21.63 4.78 5.91
C ARG A 233 20.93 4.99 4.58
N ALA A 234 21.22 6.05 3.83
CA ALA A 234 20.58 6.28 2.53
C ALA A 234 20.93 5.22 1.47
N LEU A 235 22.22 4.87 1.34
CA LEU A 235 22.66 3.82 0.42
C LEU A 235 22.01 2.48 0.78
N ARG A 236 21.98 2.13 2.07
CA ARG A 236 21.39 0.89 2.55
C ARG A 236 19.87 0.84 2.35
N ALA A 237 19.18 1.95 2.63
CA ALA A 237 17.75 2.07 2.35
C ALA A 237 17.45 1.91 0.86
N ALA A 238 18.31 2.44 -0.03
CA ALA A 238 18.17 2.28 -1.47
C ALA A 238 18.40 0.82 -1.90
N GLU A 239 19.42 0.13 -1.37
CA GLU A 239 19.64 -1.31 -1.60
C GLU A 239 18.42 -2.15 -1.18
N LEU A 240 17.85 -1.87 -0.01
CA LEU A 240 16.66 -2.54 0.48
C LEU A 240 15.43 -2.25 -0.39
N ALA A 241 15.30 -1.01 -0.90
CA ALA A 241 14.21 -0.65 -1.78
C ALA A 241 14.28 -1.39 -3.13
N ILE A 242 15.45 -1.43 -3.79
CA ILE A 242 15.61 -2.11 -5.09
C ILE A 242 15.58 -3.65 -5.00
N SER A 243 15.85 -4.20 -3.81
CA SER A 243 15.77 -5.64 -3.53
C SER A 243 14.51 -6.03 -2.74
N SER A 244 13.57 -5.09 -2.60
CA SER A 244 12.38 -5.28 -1.79
C SER A 244 11.56 -6.48 -2.28
N PRO A 245 11.12 -7.37 -1.39
CA PRO A 245 10.28 -8.52 -1.77
C PRO A 245 8.92 -8.14 -2.36
N LEU A 246 8.52 -6.88 -2.23
CA LEU A 246 7.35 -6.30 -2.87
C LEU A 246 7.52 -6.13 -4.40
N LEU A 247 8.77 -6.08 -4.88
CA LEU A 247 9.11 -6.11 -6.29
C LEU A 247 8.97 -7.56 -6.81
N GLU A 248 7.83 -7.91 -7.42
CA GLU A 248 7.63 -9.23 -8.06
C GLU A 248 8.60 -9.52 -9.22
N ALA A 249 9.31 -8.51 -9.68
CA ALA A 249 10.14 -8.50 -10.86
C ALA A 249 11.25 -7.46 -10.71
N SER A 250 12.28 -7.57 -11.54
CA SER A 250 13.38 -6.61 -11.54
C SER A 250 12.86 -5.22 -11.93
N ILE A 251 13.45 -4.18 -11.35
CA ILE A 251 13.28 -2.79 -11.81
C ILE A 251 14.03 -2.52 -13.11
N ASP A 252 14.87 -3.47 -13.56
CA ASP A 252 15.51 -3.45 -14.87
C ASP A 252 14.45 -3.39 -15.99
N GLY A 253 14.67 -2.49 -16.95
CA GLY A 253 13.73 -2.23 -18.05
C GLY A 253 12.58 -1.28 -17.71
N ALA A 254 12.51 -0.72 -16.50
CA ALA A 254 11.58 0.37 -16.20
C ALA A 254 11.99 1.65 -16.96
N MET A 255 11.05 2.26 -17.69
CA MET A 255 11.28 3.50 -18.45
C MET A 255 10.92 4.76 -17.66
N GLY A 256 10.26 4.62 -16.51
CA GLY A 256 9.93 5.70 -15.60
C GLY A 256 10.19 5.29 -14.16
N VAL A 257 10.87 6.16 -13.41
CA VAL A 257 11.21 5.91 -12.01
C VAL A 257 10.93 7.15 -11.19
N LEU A 258 10.21 6.96 -10.09
CA LEU A 258 9.97 7.97 -9.07
C LEU A 258 10.61 7.48 -7.77
N LEU A 259 11.58 8.26 -7.29
CA LEU A 259 12.31 8.03 -6.06
C LEU A 259 11.88 9.05 -5.01
N SER A 260 11.35 8.59 -3.89
CA SER A 260 11.10 9.41 -2.71
C SER A 260 12.14 9.12 -1.65
N VAL A 261 12.83 10.14 -1.15
CA VAL A 261 13.75 10.03 -0.02
C VAL A 261 13.22 10.84 1.14
N SER A 262 12.77 10.17 2.19
CA SER A 262 12.29 10.79 3.43
C SER A 262 13.33 10.62 4.53
N GLY A 263 13.66 11.70 5.24
CA GLY A 263 14.60 11.65 6.36
C GLY A 263 14.49 12.89 7.25
N GLY A 264 15.24 12.90 8.36
CA GLY A 264 15.30 14.06 9.25
C GLY A 264 15.97 15.28 8.60
N SER A 265 15.93 16.42 9.30
CA SER A 265 16.63 17.64 8.89
C SER A 265 18.16 17.49 8.77
N ASP A 266 18.72 16.36 9.20
CA ASP A 266 20.14 16.00 9.10
C ASP A 266 20.50 15.29 7.78
N LEU A 267 19.54 15.04 6.89
CA LEU A 267 19.74 14.34 5.61
C LEU A 267 20.75 15.09 4.72
N GLY A 268 21.90 14.46 4.47
CA GLY A 268 22.99 15.05 3.69
C GLY A 268 22.81 14.91 2.17
N LEU A 269 23.27 15.89 1.40
CA LEU A 269 23.26 15.84 -0.06
C LEU A 269 24.04 14.64 -0.63
N PHE A 270 25.15 14.27 0.01
CA PHE A 270 25.99 13.15 -0.43
C PHE A 270 25.26 11.81 -0.25
N GLU A 271 24.57 11.62 0.87
CA GLU A 271 23.74 10.44 1.14
C GLU A 271 22.65 10.27 0.07
N VAL A 272 21.96 11.37 -0.27
CA VAL A 272 20.92 11.36 -1.31
C VAL A 272 21.52 11.05 -2.69
N ASN A 273 22.70 11.61 -3.02
CA ASN A 273 23.34 11.37 -4.31
C ASN A 273 23.73 9.89 -4.49
N GLU A 274 24.32 9.27 -3.47
CA GLU A 274 24.68 7.84 -3.52
C GLU A 274 23.46 6.94 -3.71
N ALA A 275 22.36 7.22 -2.99
CA ALA A 275 21.10 6.51 -3.17
C ALA A 275 20.54 6.67 -4.60
N CYS A 276 20.55 7.88 -5.15
CA CYS A 276 20.11 8.15 -6.52
C CYS A 276 20.94 7.40 -7.57
N GLU A 277 22.28 7.43 -7.45
CA GLU A 277 23.19 6.74 -8.39
C GLU A 277 22.96 5.23 -8.38
N LEU A 278 22.76 4.64 -7.20
CA LEU A 278 22.48 3.22 -7.07
C LEU A 278 21.18 2.84 -7.81
N VAL A 279 20.08 3.56 -7.56
CA VAL A 279 18.79 3.28 -8.21
C VAL A 279 18.86 3.53 -9.71
N GLN A 280 19.53 4.61 -10.16
CA GLN A 280 19.72 4.89 -11.60
C GLN A 280 20.50 3.78 -12.31
N SER A 281 21.50 3.19 -11.64
CA SER A 281 22.30 2.10 -12.23
C SER A 281 21.52 0.80 -12.39
N ALA A 282 20.41 0.63 -11.67
CA ALA A 282 19.59 -0.57 -11.67
C ALA A 282 18.42 -0.52 -12.67
N VAL A 283 18.18 0.61 -13.32
CA VAL A 283 17.06 0.84 -14.25
C VAL A 283 17.57 1.08 -15.68
N HIS A 284 16.64 1.23 -16.63
CA HIS A 284 17.02 1.42 -18.02
C HIS A 284 17.81 2.75 -18.22
N PRO A 285 18.89 2.79 -19.03
CA PRO A 285 19.71 4.00 -19.21
C PRO A 285 18.97 5.23 -19.76
N ASN A 286 17.88 4.99 -20.50
CA ASN A 286 17.01 6.05 -21.03
C ASN A 286 15.73 6.25 -20.20
N ALA A 287 15.68 5.72 -18.98
CA ALA A 287 14.53 5.89 -18.10
C ALA A 287 14.39 7.36 -17.69
N LYS A 288 13.15 7.85 -17.63
CA LYS A 288 12.86 9.13 -17.00
C LYS A 288 12.97 8.94 -15.49
N PHE A 289 14.03 9.47 -14.91
CA PHE A 289 14.31 9.40 -13.47
C PHE A 289 13.90 10.71 -12.79
N ILE A 290 13.01 10.60 -11.81
CA ILE A 290 12.51 11.70 -11.01
C ILE A 290 12.80 11.37 -9.55
N PHE A 291 13.39 12.30 -8.80
CA PHE A 291 13.62 12.11 -7.37
C PHE A 291 13.15 13.32 -6.57
N GLY A 292 12.52 13.05 -5.44
CA GLY A 292 12.05 14.03 -4.48
C GLY A 292 12.63 13.71 -3.11
N THR A 293 12.76 14.75 -2.29
CA THR A 293 13.17 14.60 -0.89
C THR A 293 12.08 15.14 0.00
N THR A 294 11.81 14.50 1.12
CA THR A 294 10.85 14.96 2.13
C THR A 294 11.56 15.03 3.48
N ILE A 295 11.40 16.14 4.19
CA ILE A 295 11.97 16.30 5.54
C ILE A 295 10.89 15.94 6.55
N ASP A 296 11.12 14.89 7.33
CA ASP A 296 10.26 14.47 8.42
C ASP A 296 11.11 14.28 9.69
N ASP A 297 11.06 15.27 10.58
CA ASP A 297 11.80 15.25 11.84
C ASP A 297 11.31 14.14 12.80
N ALA A 298 10.13 13.54 12.57
CA ALA A 298 9.67 12.41 13.36
C ALA A 298 10.49 11.13 13.09
N LEU A 299 11.18 11.06 11.94
CA LEU A 299 12.04 9.93 11.58
C LEU A 299 13.37 9.91 12.36
N GLY A 300 13.79 11.04 12.94
CA GLY A 300 15.06 11.14 13.64
C GLY A 300 16.25 10.79 12.74
N ASP A 301 17.00 9.75 13.09
CA ASP A 301 18.18 9.27 12.34
C ASP A 301 17.83 8.32 11.17
N GLU A 302 16.54 8.13 10.88
CA GLU A 302 16.11 7.21 9.84
C GLU A 302 15.99 7.86 8.47
N VAL A 303 16.45 7.12 7.46
CA VAL A 303 16.17 7.42 6.05
C VAL A 303 15.30 6.32 5.49
N ARG A 304 14.16 6.73 4.91
CA ARG A 304 13.22 5.87 4.19
C ARG A 304 13.27 6.23 2.72
N ILE A 305 13.42 5.21 1.88
CA ILE A 305 13.44 5.33 0.44
C ILE A 305 12.32 4.50 -0.15
N THR A 306 11.49 5.16 -0.97
CA THR A 306 10.42 4.52 -1.74
C THR A 306 10.74 4.67 -3.22
N VAL A 307 10.84 3.55 -3.91
CA VAL A 307 11.05 3.47 -5.36
C VAL A 307 9.77 3.01 -6.01
N VAL A 308 9.24 3.81 -6.95
CA VAL A 308 8.15 3.42 -7.83
C VAL A 308 8.69 3.33 -9.26
N ALA A 309 8.74 2.12 -9.80
CA ALA A 309 9.21 1.84 -11.15
C ALA A 309 8.02 1.51 -12.05
N ALA A 310 7.88 2.19 -13.19
CA ALA A 310 6.76 2.07 -14.10
C ALA A 310 7.21 2.07 -15.58
N GLY A 311 6.30 1.72 -16.49
CA GLY A 311 6.58 1.75 -17.92
C GLY A 311 7.59 0.69 -18.37
N PHE A 312 7.41 -0.55 -17.93
CA PHE A 312 8.29 -1.67 -18.30
C PHE A 312 8.21 -2.01 -19.80
N GLU A 313 9.36 -2.28 -20.43
CA GLU A 313 9.42 -2.75 -21.82
C GLU A 313 8.63 -4.08 -21.98
N GLY A 314 7.49 -4.01 -22.67
CA GLY A 314 6.57 -5.15 -22.86
C GLY A 314 5.26 -5.06 -22.05
N GLY A 315 5.03 -3.99 -21.29
CA GLY A 315 3.77 -3.70 -20.59
C GLY A 315 3.62 -4.37 -19.22
N GLU A 316 4.44 -5.39 -18.94
CA GLU A 316 4.54 -6.04 -17.64
C GLU A 316 6.01 -6.24 -17.25
N PRO A 317 6.34 -6.13 -15.96
CA PRO A 317 7.69 -6.38 -15.50
C PRO A 317 8.02 -7.89 -15.59
N LYS A 318 9.23 -8.22 -16.07
CA LYS A 318 9.65 -9.63 -16.19
C LYS A 318 9.83 -10.25 -14.81
N ARG A 319 8.91 -11.15 -14.43
CA ARG A 319 9.01 -11.94 -13.20
C ARG A 319 10.36 -12.62 -13.12
N VAL A 320 11.14 -12.23 -12.11
CA VAL A 320 12.39 -12.92 -11.79
C VAL A 320 12.05 -14.04 -10.82
N SER A 321 12.46 -15.26 -11.15
CA SER A 321 12.48 -16.35 -10.16
C SER A 321 13.63 -16.05 -9.19
N THR A 322 13.39 -15.30 -8.12
CA THR A 322 14.45 -15.02 -7.15
C THR A 322 14.78 -16.29 -6.36
N PRO A 323 16.06 -16.74 -6.29
CA PRO A 323 16.47 -17.74 -5.30
C PRO A 323 16.30 -17.13 -3.90
N VAL A 324 15.99 -17.99 -2.93
CA VAL A 324 15.87 -17.62 -1.50
C VAL A 324 17.21 -17.02 -1.06
N ILE A 325 17.23 -15.74 -0.70
CA ILE A 325 18.44 -15.08 -0.19
C ILE A 325 18.57 -15.44 1.29
N ASP A 326 19.64 -16.13 1.64
CA ASP A 326 19.99 -16.49 3.01
C ASP A 326 20.61 -15.26 3.70
N ALA A 327 20.02 -14.85 4.83
CA ALA A 327 20.38 -13.64 5.58
C ALA A 327 21.85 -13.61 6.07
N ALA A 328 22.57 -14.72 5.92
CA ALA A 328 23.97 -14.89 6.32
C ALA A 328 25.00 -14.20 5.40
N THR A 329 24.60 -13.63 4.26
CA THR A 329 25.54 -13.08 3.25
C THR A 329 25.72 -11.56 3.26
N LEU A 330 25.01 -10.83 4.13
CA LEU A 330 25.15 -9.38 4.28
C LEU A 330 26.19 -9.04 5.35
N GLY A 331 27.46 -8.94 4.94
CA GLY A 331 28.55 -8.46 5.79
C GLY A 331 28.64 -6.94 5.81
N GLY A 332 28.18 -6.32 6.90
CA GLY A 332 28.34 -4.88 7.17
C GLY A 332 27.90 -4.55 8.61
N VAL A 333 28.59 -3.62 9.27
CA VAL A 333 28.29 -3.15 10.64
C VAL A 333 27.43 -1.89 10.53
N ALA A 334 26.18 -2.06 10.14
CA ALA A 334 25.11 -1.09 10.30
C ALA A 334 23.86 -1.90 10.64
N ASP A 335 23.16 -1.56 11.72
CA ASP A 335 22.00 -2.33 12.16
C ASP A 335 20.85 -2.09 11.17
N PRO A 336 20.46 -3.08 10.33
CA PRO A 336 19.21 -2.97 9.60
C PRO A 336 18.10 -2.84 10.65
N ILE A 337 17.30 -1.78 10.54
CA ILE A 337 16.15 -1.62 11.41
C ILE A 337 15.14 -2.67 10.98
N ALA A 338 15.11 -3.80 11.67
CA ALA A 338 14.04 -4.76 11.47
C ALA A 338 12.69 -4.06 11.69
N THR A 339 12.60 -3.08 12.60
CA THR A 339 11.37 -2.43 13.05
C THR A 339 10.68 -1.44 12.09
N ASN A 340 11.30 -1.02 10.97
CA ASN A 340 10.70 -0.05 10.03
C ASN A 340 10.66 -0.50 8.55
N ASP A 341 10.75 -1.80 8.29
CA ASP A 341 9.95 -2.38 7.21
C ASP A 341 8.49 -1.99 7.49
N PRO A 342 7.68 -1.47 6.54
CA PRO A 342 6.25 -1.25 6.77
C PRO A 342 5.58 -2.45 7.48
N ILE A 343 6.08 -3.66 7.27
CA ILE A 343 5.59 -4.89 7.89
C ILE A 343 5.96 -5.01 9.37
N SER A 344 7.07 -4.42 9.79
CA SER A 344 7.51 -4.42 11.19
C SER A 344 6.94 -3.26 12.00
N VAL A 345 6.61 -2.13 11.35
CA VAL A 345 5.80 -1.05 11.97
C VAL A 345 4.40 -1.56 12.32
N ALA A 346 3.84 -2.46 11.50
CA ALA A 346 2.57 -3.13 11.81
C ALA A 346 2.68 -4.10 13.00
N LEU A 347 3.89 -4.55 13.34
CA LEU A 347 4.20 -5.54 14.37
C LEU A 347 4.69 -4.93 15.68
N GLU A 348 4.38 -3.66 16.03
CA GLU A 348 4.71 -3.06 17.34
C GLU A 348 4.40 -4.03 18.51
N LEU A 349 5.41 -4.81 18.91
CA LEU A 349 5.43 -5.56 20.14
C LEU A 349 5.62 -4.49 21.21
N ASN A 350 4.55 -4.22 21.96
CA ASN A 350 4.67 -3.54 23.24
C ASN A 350 5.83 -4.18 24.01
N ASP A 351 6.92 -3.44 24.13
CA ASP A 351 8.15 -3.86 24.79
C ASP A 351 7.96 -3.78 26.31
N GLU A 352 7.00 -4.56 26.81
CA GLU A 352 6.86 -4.87 28.23
C GLU A 352 7.10 -6.38 28.40
N PRO A 353 8.15 -6.80 29.13
CA PRO A 353 8.43 -8.21 29.34
C PRO A 353 7.40 -8.77 30.30
N ILE A 354 6.27 -9.28 29.79
CA ILE A 354 5.38 -10.12 30.58
C ILE A 354 6.11 -11.45 30.80
N ALA A 355 6.75 -11.56 31.96
CA ALA A 355 7.36 -12.80 32.43
C ALA A 355 6.28 -13.90 32.49
N ARG A 356 6.19 -14.72 31.43
CA ARG A 356 5.32 -15.90 31.42
C ARG A 356 5.89 -16.93 32.38
N ARG A 357 5.39 -16.96 33.61
CA ARG A 357 5.61 -18.06 34.55
C ARG A 357 5.03 -19.34 33.93
N ARG A 358 5.89 -20.34 33.69
CA ARG A 358 5.46 -21.69 33.32
C ARG A 358 4.75 -22.30 34.53
N VAL A 359 3.43 -22.41 34.48
CA VAL A 359 2.66 -23.22 35.42
C VAL A 359 2.86 -24.69 35.02
N THR A 360 3.37 -25.51 35.93
CA THR A 360 3.54 -26.95 35.69
C THR A 360 2.21 -27.68 35.94
N PHE A 361 2.04 -28.83 35.30
CA PHE A 361 0.82 -29.66 35.44
C PHE A 361 0.57 -30.09 36.90
N GLU A 362 1.61 -30.09 37.74
CA GLU A 362 1.53 -30.38 39.19
C GLU A 362 0.92 -29.23 40.00
N GLU A 363 1.05 -27.96 39.57
CA GLU A 363 0.40 -26.79 40.22
C GLU A 363 -1.11 -26.74 39.92
N LEU A 364 -1.57 -27.33 38.81
CA LEU A 364 -2.99 -27.37 38.42
C LEU A 364 -3.82 -28.45 39.15
N VAL A 365 -3.18 -29.43 39.77
CA VAL A 365 -3.84 -30.60 40.40
C VAL A 365 -3.85 -30.48 41.93
N ALA A 366 -3.23 -29.44 42.50
CA ALA A 366 -3.13 -29.23 43.94
C ALA A 366 -4.28 -28.40 44.55
N GLU A 367 -5.20 -27.88 43.74
CA GLU A 367 -6.39 -27.15 44.19
C GLU A 367 -7.67 -27.87 43.73
N ASP A 368 -7.98 -28.99 44.38
CA ASP A 368 -9.31 -29.61 44.33
C ASP A 368 -9.82 -29.73 45.78
N ASP A 369 -10.49 -28.67 46.25
CA ASP A 369 -11.51 -28.78 47.31
C ASP A 369 -12.87 -28.43 46.68
N GLU A 370 -13.75 -29.45 46.66
CA GLU A 370 -15.20 -29.44 46.44
C GLU A 370 -15.76 -28.92 45.10
N ILE A 371 -15.84 -29.81 44.11
CA ILE A 371 -16.79 -29.67 42.99
C ILE A 371 -18.20 -30.08 43.47
N ASP A 372 -19.08 -29.10 43.64
CA ASP A 372 -20.51 -29.30 43.92
C ASP A 372 -21.24 -29.78 42.65
N VAL A 373 -21.73 -31.03 42.67
CA VAL A 373 -22.40 -31.65 41.52
C VAL A 373 -23.90 -31.33 41.55
N PRO A 374 -24.46 -30.68 40.50
CA PRO A 374 -25.88 -30.34 40.45
C PRO A 374 -26.81 -31.56 40.50
N ASP A 375 -27.90 -31.45 41.27
CA ASP A 375 -28.85 -32.54 41.59
C ASP A 375 -29.59 -33.20 40.41
N PHE A 376 -29.45 -32.70 39.17
CA PHE A 376 -30.03 -33.37 38.01
C PHE A 376 -29.18 -34.55 37.48
N MET A 377 -27.95 -34.71 38.00
CA MET A 377 -27.07 -35.85 37.71
C MET A 377 -27.05 -36.91 38.82
N LYS A 378 -27.94 -36.83 39.82
CA LYS A 378 -28.14 -37.91 40.81
C LYS A 378 -29.23 -38.90 40.41
#